data_AF-A0A7R9HMM7-F1
#
_entry.id   AF-A0A7R9HMM7-F1
#
_cell.length_a   1.000
_cell.length_b   1.000
_cell.length_c   1.000
_cell.angle_alpha   90.00
_cell.angle_beta   90.00
_cell.angle_gamma   90.00
#
_symmetry.space_group_name_H-M   'P 1'
#
loop_
_entity.id
_entity.type
_entity.pdbx_description
1 polymer ?
#
loop_
_entity_poly.entity_id
_entity_poly.type
_entity_poly.pdbx_seq_one_letter_code
_entity_poly.pdbx_strand_id
1 'polypeptide(L)'
;MNTLTLVTVVVMLATLMSVHAGRLPRENKYTTRYDNINLDDILKSDRLLNFYVDCLLDREKRCSPDAKELKANMLLTNVIPMASSFLVFLISNVPAHATYVLPIIANLPDALHTDCSKCSEKQKEGSDKVIHFLIDNKPELWKELEARFDPQGEYKKKYNGRQHV
;
A
#
# COMPACT_ATOMS: atom_id res chain seq x y z
N MET A 1 -6.48 -5.53 -58.53
CA MET A 1 -6.45 -4.63 -57.36
C MET A 1 -5.72 -3.37 -57.80
N ASN A 2 -6.38 -2.23 -57.82
CA ASN A 2 -5.81 -0.97 -58.35
C ASN A 2 -4.72 -0.46 -57.38
N THR A 3 -3.70 0.21 -57.90
CA THR A 3 -2.65 0.85 -57.09
C THR A 3 -3.26 1.82 -56.08
N LEU A 4 -4.34 2.52 -56.45
CA LEU A 4 -5.11 3.38 -55.54
C LEU A 4 -5.75 2.59 -54.39
N THR A 5 -6.34 1.42 -54.66
CA THR A 5 -6.93 0.56 -53.61
C THR A 5 -5.88 -0.06 -52.68
N LEU A 6 -4.66 -0.28 -53.17
CA LEU A 6 -3.56 -0.78 -52.35
C LEU A 6 -3.04 0.31 -51.39
N VAL A 7 -2.87 1.53 -51.90
CA VAL A 7 -2.39 2.68 -51.11
C VAL A 7 -3.38 3.04 -50.01
N THR A 8 -4.69 3.02 -50.28
CA THR A 8 -5.70 3.32 -49.26
C THR A 8 -5.74 2.29 -48.13
N VAL A 9 -5.60 1.00 -48.44
CA VAL A 9 -5.57 -0.08 -47.43
C VAL A 9 -4.32 0.00 -46.54
N VAL A 10 -3.16 0.28 -47.12
CA VAL A 10 -1.90 0.42 -46.36
C VAL A 10 -1.95 1.63 -45.43
N VAL A 11 -2.48 2.77 -45.90
CA VAL A 11 -2.66 3.97 -45.07
C VAL A 11 -3.64 3.72 -43.92
N MET A 12 -4.74 3.02 -44.17
CA MET A 12 -5.71 2.66 -43.13
C MET A 12 -5.13 1.70 -42.07
N LEU A 13 -4.32 0.72 -42.47
CA LEU A 13 -3.67 -0.18 -41.52
C LEU A 13 -2.59 0.54 -40.69
N ALA A 14 -1.82 1.43 -41.32
CA ALA A 14 -0.79 2.21 -40.64
C ALA A 14 -1.38 3.20 -39.61
N THR A 15 -2.53 3.83 -39.92
CA THR A 15 -3.22 4.73 -38.98
C THR A 15 -3.87 3.96 -37.84
N LEU A 16 -4.46 2.79 -38.09
CA LEU A 16 -5.00 1.91 -37.04
C LEU A 16 -3.91 1.42 -36.06
N MET A 17 -2.72 1.07 -36.55
CA MET A 17 -1.57 0.69 -35.71
C MET A 17 -1.07 1.86 -34.84
N SER A 18 -1.11 3.08 -35.38
CA SER A 18 -0.69 4.30 -34.67
C SER A 18 -1.65 4.66 -33.53
N VAL A 19 -2.95 4.36 -33.68
CA VAL A 19 -3.95 4.53 -32.61
C VAL A 19 -3.75 3.52 -31.46
N HIS A 20 -3.13 2.36 -31.72
CA HIS A 20 -2.85 1.32 -30.71
C HIS A 20 -1.42 1.40 -30.13
N ALA A 21 -0.51 2.19 -30.72
CA ALA A 21 0.86 2.33 -30.25
C ALA A 21 1.02 3.16 -28.95
N GLY A 22 -0.06 3.76 -28.44
CA GLY A 22 -0.04 4.69 -27.31
C GLY A 22 -0.33 4.12 -25.92
N ARG A 23 -0.49 2.80 -25.74
CA ARG A 23 -0.76 2.21 -24.42
C ARG A 23 0.15 1.03 -24.11
N LEU A 24 1.45 1.28 -23.91
CA LEU A 24 2.21 0.42 -23.01
C LEU A 24 1.68 0.68 -21.59
N PRO A 25 1.23 -0.34 -20.84
CA PRO A 25 0.94 -0.15 -19.43
C PRO A 25 2.24 0.31 -18.76
N ARG A 26 2.25 1.53 -18.23
CA ARG A 26 3.27 1.92 -17.26
C ARG A 26 3.11 0.94 -16.10
N GLU A 27 4.10 0.09 -15.85
CA GLU A 27 4.12 -0.74 -14.66
C GLU A 27 4.16 0.22 -13.48
N ASN A 28 3.00 0.49 -12.88
CA ASN A 28 2.87 1.36 -11.72
C ASN A 28 3.31 0.56 -10.48
N LYS A 29 4.60 0.19 -10.43
CA LYS A 29 5.22 -0.47 -9.28
C LYS A 29 5.38 0.51 -8.12
N TYR A 30 5.36 -0.01 -6.90
CA TYR A 30 5.69 0.79 -5.72
C TYR A 30 7.16 1.19 -5.73
N THR A 31 7.50 2.25 -5.00
CA THR A 31 8.89 2.73 -4.90
C THR A 31 9.79 1.66 -4.29
N THR A 32 10.96 1.42 -4.90
CA THR A 32 11.96 0.46 -4.41
C THR A 32 13.01 1.09 -3.49
N ARG A 33 12.81 2.36 -3.10
CA ARG A 33 13.77 3.14 -2.28
C ARG A 33 14.16 2.43 -0.99
N TYR A 34 13.22 1.69 -0.41
CA TYR A 34 13.34 1.07 0.92
C TYR A 34 13.57 -0.44 0.88
N ASP A 35 13.76 -1.01 -0.31
CA ASP A 35 13.94 -2.47 -0.48
C ASP A 35 15.24 -3.00 0.14
N ASN A 36 16.19 -2.12 0.45
CA ASN A 36 17.50 -2.49 1.03
C ASN A 36 17.61 -2.19 2.53
N ILE A 37 16.49 -1.92 3.23
CA ILE A 37 16.51 -1.82 4.69
C ILE A 37 16.88 -3.17 5.29
N ASN A 38 17.80 -3.18 6.26
CA ASN A 38 18.16 -4.39 6.99
C ASN A 38 17.11 -4.72 8.05
N LEU A 39 16.15 -5.58 7.67
CA LEU A 39 15.10 -6.04 8.59
C LEU A 39 15.67 -6.84 9.76
N ASP A 40 16.80 -7.54 9.60
CA ASP A 40 17.38 -8.32 10.70
C ASP A 40 17.83 -7.44 11.87
N ASP A 41 18.43 -6.28 11.58
CA ASP A 41 18.89 -5.36 12.64
C ASP A 41 17.71 -4.76 13.41
N ILE A 42 16.60 -4.49 12.72
CA ILE A 42 15.37 -3.97 13.33
C ILE A 42 14.70 -5.05 14.16
N LEU A 43 14.52 -6.26 13.63
CA LEU A 43 13.82 -7.36 14.29
C LEU A 43 14.62 -7.94 15.48
N LYS A 44 15.97 -7.92 15.41
CA LYS A 44 16.82 -8.36 16.54
C LYS A 44 16.90 -7.34 17.67
N SER A 45 16.50 -6.09 17.45
CA SER A 45 16.57 -5.03 18.46
C SER A 45 15.19 -4.63 18.95
N ASP A 46 14.84 -5.06 20.16
CA ASP A 46 13.58 -4.68 20.81
C ASP A 46 13.38 -3.16 20.87
N ARG A 47 14.46 -2.41 21.07
CA ARG A 47 14.43 -0.94 21.09
C ARG A 47 14.01 -0.37 19.73
N LEU A 48 14.62 -0.85 18.64
CA LEU A 48 14.32 -0.36 17.30
C LEU A 48 12.92 -0.80 16.88
N LEU A 49 12.59 -2.07 17.11
CA LEU A 49 11.27 -2.62 16.80
C LEU A 49 10.17 -1.84 17.53
N ASN A 50 10.29 -1.64 18.84
CA ASN A 50 9.30 -0.89 19.61
C ASN A 50 9.20 0.56 19.13
N PHE A 51 10.31 1.22 18.75
CA PHE A 51 10.26 2.56 18.18
C PHE A 51 9.42 2.63 16.89
N TYR A 52 9.52 1.63 16.00
CA TYR A 52 8.67 1.53 14.81
C TYR A 52 7.21 1.24 15.18
N VAL A 53 6.97 0.26 16.05
CA VAL A 53 5.61 -0.15 16.46
C VAL A 53 4.89 0.96 17.22
N ASP A 54 5.56 1.67 18.12
CA ASP A 54 5.00 2.78 18.88
C ASP A 54 4.62 3.95 17.98
N CYS A 55 5.38 4.20 16.91
CA CYS A 55 4.96 5.15 15.89
C CYS A 55 3.68 4.68 15.16
N LEU A 56 3.63 3.40 14.76
CA LEU A 56 2.44 2.83 14.11
C LEU A 56 1.20 2.91 15.03
N LEU A 57 1.40 2.73 16.33
CA LEU A 57 0.35 2.73 17.36
C LEU A 57 0.05 4.13 17.96
N ASP A 58 0.64 5.23 17.47
CA ASP A 58 0.47 6.61 18.02
C ASP A 58 0.83 6.74 19.51
N ARG A 59 1.74 5.92 20.01
CA ARG A 59 2.16 5.97 21.42
C ARG A 59 3.17 7.08 21.68
N GLU A 60 4.02 7.39 20.70
CA GLU A 60 5.06 8.39 20.83
C GLU A 60 4.90 9.59 19.89
N LYS A 61 5.40 10.75 20.33
CA LYS A 61 5.47 11.98 19.52
C LYS A 61 6.63 11.99 18.52
N ARG A 62 7.65 11.15 18.74
CA ARG A 62 8.85 11.09 17.89
C ARG A 62 8.74 9.87 17.00
N CYS A 63 8.77 10.08 15.70
CA CYS A 63 8.74 9.03 14.71
C CYS A 63 9.73 9.37 13.60
N SER A 64 10.54 8.40 13.17
CA SER A 64 11.48 8.60 12.07
C SER A 64 10.72 8.92 10.77
N PRO A 65 11.33 9.63 9.81
CA PRO A 65 10.71 9.88 8.52
C PRO A 65 10.20 8.60 7.85
N ASP A 66 10.99 7.52 7.91
CA ASP A 66 10.64 6.22 7.32
C ASP A 66 9.46 5.56 8.05
N ALA A 67 9.41 5.61 9.38
CA ALA A 67 8.29 5.10 10.15
C ALA A 67 7.00 5.91 9.92
N LYS A 68 7.12 7.23 9.69
CA LYS A 68 5.97 8.08 9.32
C LYS A 68 5.44 7.70 7.94
N GLU A 69 6.33 7.45 6.99
CA GLU A 69 5.96 7.02 5.65
C GLU A 69 5.33 5.62 5.67
N LEU A 70 5.92 4.69 6.41
CA LEU A 70 5.35 3.36 6.62
C LEU A 70 3.94 3.46 7.19
N LYS A 71 3.76 4.22 8.27
CA LYS A 71 2.46 4.48 8.86
C LYS A 71 1.47 5.06 7.85
N ALA A 72 1.87 6.09 7.10
CA ALA A 72 1.02 6.70 6.07
C ALA A 72 0.59 5.67 5.00
N ASN A 73 1.46 4.73 4.65
CA ASN A 73 1.16 3.63 3.73
C ASN A 73 0.27 2.54 4.34
N MET A 74 0.33 2.32 5.66
CA MET A 74 -0.45 1.31 6.37
C MET A 74 -1.87 1.77 6.74
N LEU A 75 -2.10 3.08 6.82
CA LEU A 75 -3.40 3.61 7.19
C LEU A 75 -4.41 3.36 6.07
N LEU A 76 -5.28 2.37 6.30
CA LEU A 76 -6.52 2.21 5.57
C LEU A 76 -7.34 3.47 5.83
N THR A 77 -7.50 4.34 4.83
CA THR A 77 -8.34 5.55 4.93
C THR A 77 -9.84 5.24 5.11
N ASN A 78 -10.21 3.99 5.42
CA ASN A 78 -11.58 3.52 5.61
C ASN A 78 -11.92 3.10 7.06
N VAL A 79 -11.10 3.46 8.06
CA VAL A 79 -11.45 3.26 9.49
C VAL A 79 -11.54 4.60 10.23
N ILE A 80 -12.14 5.61 9.59
CA ILE A 80 -12.88 6.60 10.37
C ILE A 80 -14.27 6.00 10.48
N PRO A 81 -14.72 5.50 11.65
CA PRO A 81 -16.15 5.29 11.82
C PRO A 81 -16.79 6.64 11.55
N MET A 82 -17.56 6.73 10.46
CA MET A 82 -18.49 7.81 10.16
C MET A 82 -19.60 7.80 11.22
N ALA A 83 -19.22 7.92 12.49
CA ALA A 83 -20.05 7.84 13.69
C ALA A 83 -19.63 8.90 14.72
N SER A 84 -18.90 9.94 14.29
CA SER A 84 -18.86 11.20 15.02
C SER A 84 -19.62 12.24 14.20
N SER A 85 -20.88 12.48 14.58
CA SER A 85 -21.74 13.54 14.04
C SER A 85 -21.10 14.94 14.11
N PHE A 86 -19.96 15.08 14.80
CA PHE A 86 -19.18 16.30 14.91
C PHE A 86 -18.44 16.66 13.61
N LEU A 87 -18.03 15.68 12.79
CA LEU A 87 -17.26 15.96 11.57
C LEU A 87 -18.12 16.48 10.42
N VAL A 88 -19.37 16.01 10.27
CA VAL A 88 -20.32 16.50 9.25
C VAL A 88 -20.56 18.01 9.38
N PHE A 89 -20.51 18.55 10.59
CA PHE A 89 -20.71 19.98 10.86
C PHE A 89 -19.53 20.86 10.40
N LEU A 90 -18.31 20.33 10.36
CA LEU A 90 -17.12 21.07 9.93
C LEU A 90 -16.91 21.06 8.41
N ILE A 91 -17.56 20.16 7.67
CA ILE A 91 -17.41 20.05 6.20
C ILE A 91 -18.25 21.08 5.44
N SER A 92 -19.17 21.78 6.10
CA SER A 92 -20.06 22.77 5.48
C SER A 92 -19.38 24.11 5.16
N ASN A 93 -18.17 24.36 5.66
CA ASN A 93 -17.44 25.62 5.47
C ASN A 93 -15.99 25.44 4.99
N VAL A 94 -15.58 24.22 4.63
CA VAL A 94 -14.27 23.98 4.03
C VAL A 94 -14.40 24.11 2.51
N PRO A 95 -13.69 25.05 1.86
CA PRO A 95 -13.74 25.20 0.42
C PRO A 95 -13.28 23.89 -0.23
N ALA A 96 -14.01 23.44 -1.25
CA ALA A 96 -13.86 22.16 -1.97
C ALA A 96 -12.47 21.92 -2.63
N HIS A 97 -11.49 22.76 -2.35
CA HIS A 97 -10.10 22.65 -2.80
C HIS A 97 -9.16 22.10 -1.72
N ALA A 98 -9.60 22.04 -0.46
CA ALA A 98 -8.82 21.45 0.64
C ALA A 98 -9.06 19.93 0.82
N THR A 99 -9.89 19.31 -0.01
CA THR A 99 -10.18 17.86 -0.03
C THR A 99 -9.34 17.07 -1.05
N TYR A 100 -8.40 17.70 -1.75
CA TYR A 100 -7.65 17.10 -2.88
C TYR A 100 -6.14 16.85 -2.63
N VAL A 101 -5.75 16.69 -1.36
CA VAL A 101 -4.45 16.11 -0.98
C VAL A 101 -4.83 15.03 0.05
N LEU A 102 -4.82 13.71 -0.18
CA LEU A 102 -4.11 12.88 -1.13
C LEU A 102 -4.70 11.44 -1.10
N PRO A 103 -5.29 10.86 -2.15
CA PRO A 103 -5.47 9.40 -2.25
C PRO A 103 -4.33 8.77 -3.08
N ILE A 104 -3.09 9.21 -2.88
CA ILE A 104 -1.92 8.73 -3.66
C ILE A 104 -1.00 7.81 -2.84
N ILE A 105 -1.29 7.61 -1.55
CA ILE A 105 -0.48 6.72 -0.71
C ILE A 105 -1.43 5.71 -0.06
N ALA A 106 -1.90 4.76 -0.87
CA ALA A 106 -2.72 3.64 -0.44
C ALA A 106 -2.07 2.32 -0.89
N ASN A 107 -0.78 2.19 -0.64
CA ASN A 107 0.00 1.06 -1.12
C ASN A 107 -0.38 -0.23 -0.37
N LEU A 108 -0.68 -0.16 0.93
CA LEU A 108 -1.00 -1.37 1.69
C LEU A 108 -2.41 -1.94 1.40
N PRO A 109 -3.52 -1.17 1.45
CA PRO A 109 -4.83 -1.70 1.07
C PRO A 109 -4.85 -2.29 -0.35
N ASP A 110 -4.25 -1.58 -1.32
CA ASP A 110 -4.12 -2.05 -2.70
C ASP A 110 -3.28 -3.33 -2.78
N ALA A 111 -2.17 -3.42 -2.04
CA ALA A 111 -1.38 -4.64 -1.94
C ALA A 111 -2.17 -5.82 -1.35
N LEU A 112 -3.02 -5.57 -0.36
CA LEU A 112 -3.82 -6.63 0.26
C LEU A 112 -4.95 -7.13 -0.65
N HIS A 113 -5.59 -6.26 -1.43
CA HIS A 113 -6.63 -6.67 -2.37
C HIS A 113 -6.09 -7.28 -3.67
N THR A 114 -4.90 -6.86 -4.11
CA THR A 114 -4.33 -7.28 -5.41
C THR A 114 -3.17 -8.27 -5.29
N ASP A 115 -3.03 -8.93 -4.15
CA ASP A 115 -1.90 -9.85 -3.87
C ASP A 115 -0.53 -9.21 -4.15
N CYS A 116 -0.39 -7.94 -3.79
CA CYS A 116 0.84 -7.17 -3.93
C CYS A 116 1.35 -7.12 -5.39
N SER A 117 0.44 -7.03 -6.37
CA SER A 117 0.76 -7.04 -7.81
C SER A 117 1.79 -5.98 -8.25
N LYS A 118 1.94 -4.91 -7.48
CA LYS A 118 2.85 -3.78 -7.74
C LYS A 118 4.10 -3.77 -6.85
N CYS A 119 4.22 -4.72 -5.91
CA CYS A 119 5.33 -4.80 -4.97
C CYS A 119 6.57 -5.41 -5.61
N SER A 120 7.75 -5.03 -5.13
CA SER A 120 8.97 -5.77 -5.42
C SER A 120 9.01 -7.10 -4.64
N GLU A 121 9.83 -8.06 -5.07
CA GLU A 121 10.00 -9.33 -4.35
C GLU A 121 10.55 -9.09 -2.94
N LYS A 122 11.48 -8.13 -2.78
CA LYS A 122 12.01 -7.74 -1.46
C LYS A 122 10.94 -7.17 -0.54
N GLN A 123 9.95 -6.46 -1.07
CA GLN A 123 8.81 -5.97 -0.28
C GLN A 123 7.90 -7.12 0.17
N LYS A 124 7.67 -8.12 -0.68
CA LYS A 124 6.89 -9.32 -0.34
C LYS A 124 7.59 -10.15 0.73
N GLU A 125 8.84 -10.53 0.48
CA GLU A 125 9.67 -11.31 1.42
C GLU A 125 9.87 -10.57 2.73
N GLY A 126 10.14 -9.26 2.66
CA GLY A 126 10.35 -8.42 3.84
C GLY A 126 9.09 -8.29 4.69
N SER A 127 7.92 -8.09 4.05
CA SER A 127 6.64 -8.06 4.75
C SER A 127 6.36 -9.39 5.43
N ASP A 128 6.54 -10.50 4.72
CA ASP A 128 6.30 -11.85 5.24
C ASP A 128 7.19 -12.16 6.46
N LYS A 129 8.48 -11.85 6.37
CA LYS A 129 9.44 -12.01 7.47
C LYS A 129 9.05 -11.22 8.72
N VAL A 130 8.64 -9.97 8.56
CA VAL A 130 8.22 -9.11 9.69
C VAL A 130 6.96 -9.67 10.35
N ILE A 131 5.98 -10.09 9.56
CA ILE A 131 4.71 -10.63 10.06
C ILE A 131 4.93 -11.93 10.83
N HIS A 132 5.65 -12.90 10.27
CA HIS A 132 5.98 -14.14 10.96
C HIS A 132 6.74 -13.88 12.26
N PHE A 133 7.76 -13.01 12.22
CA PHE A 133 8.51 -12.65 13.43
C PHE A 133 7.60 -12.05 14.51
N LEU A 134 6.70 -11.14 14.16
CA LEU A 134 5.78 -10.50 15.10
C LEU A 134 4.79 -11.52 15.70
N ILE A 135 4.25 -12.43 14.89
CA ILE A 135 3.33 -13.48 15.35
C ILE A 135 4.04 -14.42 16.34
N ASP A 136 5.21 -14.93 15.95
CA ASP A 136 5.88 -16.00 16.69
C ASP A 136 6.62 -15.47 17.93
N ASN A 137 7.21 -14.27 17.85
CA ASN A 137 8.11 -13.75 18.88
C ASN A 137 7.52 -12.57 19.66
N LYS A 138 6.53 -11.86 19.12
CA LYS A 138 5.95 -10.63 19.71
C LYS A 138 4.41 -10.64 19.71
N PRO A 139 3.76 -11.70 20.24
CA PRO A 139 2.31 -11.89 20.10
C PRO A 139 1.47 -10.75 20.69
N GLU A 140 1.95 -10.11 21.76
CA GLU A 140 1.25 -8.96 22.36
C GLU A 140 1.31 -7.72 21.44
N LEU A 141 2.46 -7.42 20.85
CA LEU A 141 2.57 -6.34 19.85
C LEU A 141 1.74 -6.66 18.60
N TRP A 142 1.73 -7.93 18.19
CA TRP A 142 0.92 -8.37 17.05
C TRP A 142 -0.58 -8.14 17.30
N LYS A 143 -1.10 -8.53 18.47
CA LYS A 143 -2.51 -8.28 18.84
C LYS A 143 -2.88 -6.79 18.79
N GLU A 144 -2.00 -5.92 19.24
CA GLU A 144 -2.23 -4.47 19.21
C GLU A 144 -2.27 -3.92 17.78
N LEU A 145 -1.35 -4.39 16.93
CA LEU A 145 -1.31 -4.04 15.51
C LEU A 145 -2.54 -4.58 14.78
N GLU A 146 -2.97 -5.82 15.04
CA GLU A 146 -4.21 -6.40 14.50
C GLU A 146 -5.43 -5.55 14.89
N ALA A 147 -5.56 -5.22 16.18
CA ALA A 147 -6.68 -4.41 16.66
C ALA A 147 -6.75 -3.04 15.97
N ARG A 148 -5.59 -2.49 15.59
CA ARG A 148 -5.49 -1.18 14.96
C ARG A 148 -5.68 -1.21 13.44
N PHE A 149 -5.05 -2.16 12.75
CA PHE A 149 -4.92 -2.16 11.29
C PHE A 149 -5.79 -3.22 10.60
N ASP A 150 -6.25 -4.25 11.32
CA ASP A 150 -7.16 -5.29 10.81
C ASP A 150 -8.30 -5.60 11.80
N PRO A 151 -9.13 -4.60 12.19
CA PRO A 151 -10.18 -4.80 13.19
C PRO A 151 -11.26 -5.80 12.74
N GLN A 152 -11.42 -6.01 11.43
CA GLN A 152 -12.39 -6.95 10.85
C GLN A 152 -11.79 -8.36 10.64
N GLY A 153 -10.49 -8.53 10.89
CA GLY A 153 -9.78 -9.78 10.71
C GLY A 153 -9.69 -10.24 9.25
N GLU A 154 -9.81 -9.33 8.27
CA GLU A 154 -9.76 -9.65 6.85
C GLU A 154 -8.36 -10.13 6.45
N TYR A 155 -7.34 -9.43 6.91
CA TYR A 155 -5.95 -9.82 6.70
C TYR A 155 -5.68 -11.16 7.40
N LYS A 156 -6.07 -11.29 8.66
CA LYS A 156 -5.93 -12.54 9.41
C LYS A 156 -6.56 -13.74 8.71
N LYS A 157 -7.78 -13.60 8.18
CA LYS A 157 -8.46 -14.68 7.43
C LYS A 157 -7.68 -15.10 6.17
N LYS A 158 -7.08 -14.15 5.45
CA LYS A 158 -6.30 -14.42 4.23
C LYS A 158 -4.97 -15.12 4.49
N TYR A 159 -4.40 -14.96 5.70
CA TYR A 159 -3.10 -15.52 6.07
C TYR A 159 -3.18 -16.71 7.02
N ASN A 160 -4.29 -16.90 7.75
CA ASN A 160 -4.53 -18.10 8.56
C ASN A 160 -4.48 -19.40 7.74
N GLY A 161 -4.82 -19.34 6.44
CA GLY A 161 -4.70 -20.48 5.52
C GLY A 161 -3.28 -20.71 4.95
N ARG A 162 -2.31 -19.86 5.30
CA ARG A 162 -0.90 -19.92 4.86
C ARG A 162 0.08 -20.08 6.03
N GLN A 163 -0.40 -20.29 7.25
CA GLN A 163 0.45 -20.69 8.38
C GLN A 163 1.20 -21.96 7.97
N HIS A 164 2.53 -21.85 7.86
CA HIS A 164 3.46 -22.88 7.42
C HIS A 164 3.61 -23.03 5.88
N VAL A 165 4.27 -22.08 5.24
CA VAL A 165 5.18 -22.37 4.12
C VAL A 165 6.54 -21.78 4.45
#